data_AF-A0A6P8F006-F1
#
_entry.id   AF-A0A6P8F006-F1
#
_cell.length_a   1.000
_cell.length_b   1.000
_cell.length_c   1.000
_cell.angle_alpha   90.00
_cell.angle_beta   90.00
_cell.angle_gamma   90.00
#
_symmetry.space_group_name_H-M   'P 1'
#
loop_
_entity.id
_entity.type
_entity.pdbx_description
1 polymer ?
#
loop_
_entity_poly.entity_id
_entity_poly.type
_entity_poly.pdbx_seq_one_letter_code
_entity_poly.pdbx_strand_id
1 'polypeptide(L)'
;MARGLQRIVARNQGNPSIHEPVKNLVDSLMTEMLKRFSKVEYIEKLADATCLDPRFKKQAFVNSKVADEAVKRITSAVAHVNPLHREEEEDSHSATAASAGAMFWEDFDERVASLRPTTTPTVSTNAMMEMRAYLAEPLLPRTSDPLAWWMKCSPVYKGLCEVMKTRLCIVATSVPSERVFSKTGQIISDRRNRLSPSKVRELVFLNANLP
;
A
#
# COMPACT_ATOMS: atom_id res chain seq x y z
N MET A 1 -0.56 -13.56 7.75
CA MET A 1 0.35 -14.39 8.58
C MET A 1 -0.34 -14.92 9.84
N ALA A 2 -0.95 -14.06 10.68
CA ALA A 2 -1.62 -14.47 11.93
C ALA A 2 -2.65 -15.61 11.76
N ARG A 3 -3.49 -15.57 10.73
CA ARG A 3 -4.50 -16.62 10.44
C ARG A 3 -3.91 -18.00 10.14
N GLY A 4 -2.75 -18.06 9.48
CA GLY A 4 -2.10 -19.34 9.16
C GLY A 4 -1.61 -20.00 10.44
N LEU A 5 -0.95 -19.21 11.30
CA LEU A 5 -0.48 -19.67 12.59
C LEU A 5 -1.66 -20.02 13.53
N GLN A 6 -2.72 -19.20 13.60
CA GLN A 6 -3.93 -19.54 14.35
C GLN A 6 -4.54 -20.88 13.91
N ARG A 7 -4.61 -21.16 12.59
CA ARG A 7 -5.10 -22.46 12.09
C ARG A 7 -4.19 -23.62 12.51
N ILE A 8 -2.87 -23.44 12.46
CA ILE A 8 -1.91 -24.45 12.91
C ILE A 8 -2.06 -24.70 14.41
N VAL A 9 -2.17 -23.65 15.22
CA VAL A 9 -2.33 -23.74 16.67
C VAL A 9 -3.67 -24.41 17.03
N ALA A 10 -4.77 -24.01 16.40
CA ALA A 10 -6.09 -24.63 16.60
C ALA A 10 -6.12 -26.12 16.22
N ARG A 11 -5.43 -26.49 15.12
CA ARG A 11 -5.27 -27.89 14.73
C ARG A 11 -4.56 -28.72 15.80
N ASN A 12 -3.56 -28.14 16.46
CA ASN A 12 -2.84 -28.81 17.54
C ASN A 12 -3.70 -28.89 18.82
N GLN A 13 -4.47 -27.84 19.16
CA GLN A 13 -5.38 -27.88 20.33
C GLN A 13 -6.39 -29.03 20.27
N GLY A 14 -6.86 -29.39 19.07
CA GLY A 14 -7.81 -30.49 18.87
C GLY A 14 -7.20 -31.89 18.87
N ASN A 15 -5.88 -32.04 19.04
CA ASN A 15 -5.22 -33.34 19.02
C ASN A 15 -5.22 -33.98 20.43
N PRO A 16 -5.94 -35.09 20.66
CA PRO A 16 -6.05 -35.73 21.97
C PRO A 16 -4.74 -36.40 22.44
N SER A 17 -3.73 -36.53 21.56
CA SER A 17 -2.45 -37.17 21.87
C SER A 17 -1.32 -36.18 22.22
N ILE A 18 -1.64 -34.90 22.46
CA ILE A 18 -0.64 -33.89 22.82
C ILE A 18 -0.30 -33.94 24.31
N HIS A 19 1.00 -33.95 24.61
CA HIS A 19 1.55 -33.89 25.95
C HIS A 19 1.23 -32.56 26.65
N GLU A 20 0.92 -32.57 27.95
CA GLU A 20 0.36 -31.42 28.67
C GLU A 20 1.19 -30.12 28.58
N PRO A 21 2.54 -30.12 28.76
CA PRO A 21 3.39 -28.96 28.47
C PRO A 21 3.22 -28.34 27.07
N VAL A 22 3.03 -29.17 26.05
CA VAL A 22 2.84 -28.71 24.66
C VAL A 22 1.45 -28.09 24.51
N LYS A 23 0.43 -28.66 25.15
CA LYS A 23 -0.92 -28.07 25.20
C LYS A 23 -0.89 -26.68 25.85
N ASN A 24 -0.23 -26.55 27.00
CA ASN A 24 -0.08 -25.26 27.70
C ASN A 24 0.64 -24.20 26.85
N LEU A 25 1.67 -24.60 26.09
CA LEU A 25 2.35 -23.71 25.14
C LEU A 25 1.42 -23.27 24.01
N VAL A 26 0.69 -24.20 23.40
CA VAL A 26 -0.26 -23.95 22.31
C VAL A 26 -1.38 -23.01 22.79
N ASP A 27 -1.92 -23.21 23.98
CA ASP A 27 -2.96 -22.36 24.58
C ASP A 27 -2.46 -20.95 24.91
N SER A 28 -1.23 -20.86 25.45
CA SER A 28 -0.58 -19.57 25.71
C SER A 28 -0.33 -18.80 24.41
N LEU A 29 0.14 -19.50 23.37
CA LEU A 29 0.36 -18.92 22.06
C LEU A 29 -0.96 -18.43 21.44
N MET A 30 -2.04 -19.22 21.51
CA MET A 30 -3.35 -18.81 21.00
C MET A 30 -3.86 -17.56 21.72
N THR A 31 -3.77 -17.54 23.04
CA THR A 31 -4.19 -16.41 23.89
C THR A 31 -3.46 -15.13 23.49
N GLU A 32 -2.12 -15.17 23.40
CA GLU A 32 -1.33 -14.00 23.04
C GLU A 32 -1.55 -13.58 21.58
N MET A 33 -1.79 -14.53 20.67
CA MET A 33 -2.14 -14.22 19.30
C MET A 33 -3.47 -13.48 19.18
N LEU A 34 -4.51 -13.94 19.89
CA LEU A 34 -5.80 -13.25 19.92
C LEU A 34 -5.67 -11.88 20.55
N LYS A 35 -4.96 -11.78 21.68
CA LYS A 35 -4.72 -10.51 22.37
C LYS A 35 -4.01 -9.49 21.48
N ARG A 36 -2.97 -9.88 20.75
CA ARG A 36 -2.13 -8.96 19.97
C ARG A 36 -2.64 -8.69 18.55
N PHE A 37 -3.26 -9.68 17.90
CA PHE A 37 -3.61 -9.59 16.48
C PHE A 37 -5.12 -9.55 16.19
N SER A 38 -6.00 -9.69 17.18
CA SER A 38 -7.47 -9.66 16.95
C SER A 38 -7.95 -8.38 16.27
N LYS A 39 -7.30 -7.25 16.54
CA LYS A 39 -7.69 -5.93 16.01
C LYS A 39 -6.82 -5.44 14.86
N VAL A 40 -5.92 -6.27 14.34
CA VAL A 40 -4.91 -5.82 13.36
C VAL A 40 -5.54 -5.25 12.08
N GLU A 41 -6.69 -5.78 11.67
CA GLU A 41 -7.42 -5.32 10.47
C GLU A 41 -8.07 -3.96 10.66
N TYR A 42 -8.33 -3.55 11.90
CA TYR A 42 -8.92 -2.25 12.22
C TYR A 42 -7.87 -1.13 12.29
N ILE A 43 -6.58 -1.49 12.22
CA ILE A 43 -5.51 -0.50 12.11
C ILE A 43 -5.52 0.04 10.69
N GLU A 44 -6.13 1.21 10.49
CA GLU A 44 -6.40 1.81 9.19
C GLU A 44 -5.21 1.78 8.23
N LYS A 45 -4.02 2.16 8.72
CA LYS A 45 -2.79 2.17 7.92
C LYS A 45 -2.39 0.78 7.42
N LEU A 46 -2.54 -0.25 8.26
CA LEU A 46 -2.23 -1.63 7.89
C LEU A 46 -3.31 -2.20 6.98
N ALA A 47 -4.58 -1.86 7.21
CA ALA A 47 -5.69 -2.22 6.34
C ALA A 47 -5.51 -1.64 4.94
N ASP A 48 -5.14 -0.36 4.84
CA ASP A 48 -4.84 0.30 3.57
C ASP A 48 -3.71 -0.37 2.83
N ALA A 49 -2.57 -0.56 3.51
CA ALA A 49 -1.40 -1.20 2.94
C ALA A 49 -1.72 -2.63 2.46
N THR A 50 -2.51 -3.38 3.24
CA THR A 50 -2.95 -4.74 2.86
C THR A 50 -3.86 -4.72 1.64
N CYS A 51 -4.79 -3.76 1.57
CA CYS A 51 -5.71 -3.62 0.44
C CYS A 51 -4.99 -3.19 -0.85
N LEU A 52 -4.00 -2.30 -0.73
CA LEU A 52 -3.15 -1.81 -1.82
C LEU A 52 -2.03 -2.78 -2.21
N ASP A 53 -1.85 -3.89 -1.50
CA ASP A 53 -0.93 -4.93 -1.92
C ASP A 53 -1.61 -5.87 -2.94
N PRO A 54 -1.14 -5.94 -4.20
CA PRO A 54 -1.77 -6.71 -5.26
C PRO A 54 -1.77 -8.22 -4.99
N ARG A 55 -0.97 -8.70 -4.02
CA ARG A 55 -0.93 -10.11 -3.59
C ARG A 55 -2.04 -10.47 -2.61
N PHE A 56 -2.69 -9.47 -2.01
CA PHE A 56 -3.59 -9.64 -0.88
C PHE A 56 -4.99 -9.06 -1.13
N LYS A 57 -5.07 -7.76 -1.48
CA LYS A 57 -6.31 -7.02 -1.70
C LYS A 57 -7.36 -7.30 -0.60
N LYS A 58 -8.65 -7.41 -0.96
CA LYS A 58 -9.74 -7.74 -0.03
C LYS A 58 -9.65 -9.17 0.52
N GLN A 59 -8.98 -10.08 -0.18
CA GLN A 59 -8.92 -11.50 0.17
C GLN A 59 -8.09 -11.76 1.45
N ALA A 60 -7.25 -10.83 1.87
CA ALA A 60 -6.51 -10.96 3.13
C ALA A 60 -7.37 -10.77 4.39
N PHE A 61 -8.55 -10.14 4.30
CA PHE A 61 -9.35 -9.76 5.46
C PHE A 61 -10.21 -10.92 6.03
N VAL A 62 -10.18 -11.06 7.35
CA VAL A 62 -11.29 -11.31 8.29
C VAL A 62 -12.67 -10.94 7.79
N ASN A 63 -12.88 -9.65 7.96
CA ASN A 63 -14.17 -9.04 8.02
C ASN A 63 -14.34 -8.26 6.72
N SER A 64 -15.28 -8.69 5.88
CA SER A 64 -15.56 -8.01 4.62
C SER A 64 -15.91 -6.54 4.84
N LYS A 65 -16.55 -6.19 5.97
CA LYS A 65 -16.91 -4.81 6.28
C LYS A 65 -15.65 -3.94 6.46
N VAL A 66 -14.63 -4.46 7.14
CA VAL A 66 -13.35 -3.76 7.34
C VAL A 66 -12.62 -3.61 6.01
N ALA A 67 -12.68 -4.62 5.13
CA ALA A 67 -12.15 -4.52 3.78
C ALA A 67 -12.88 -3.42 2.98
N ASP A 68 -14.20 -3.35 3.06
CA ASP A 68 -15.02 -2.33 2.39
C ASP A 68 -14.73 -0.91 2.92
N GLU A 69 -14.50 -0.78 4.23
CA GLU A 69 -14.09 0.48 4.85
C GLU A 69 -12.70 0.92 4.37
N ALA A 70 -11.74 0.00 4.25
CA ALA A 70 -10.44 0.30 3.67
C ALA A 70 -10.56 0.76 2.21
N VAL A 71 -11.38 0.07 1.41
CA VAL A 71 -11.64 0.46 0.01
C VAL A 71 -12.22 1.87 -0.06
N LYS A 72 -13.19 2.21 0.80
CA LYS A 72 -13.78 3.56 0.85
C LYS A 72 -12.75 4.61 1.22
N ARG A 73 -11.92 4.38 2.24
CA ARG A 73 -10.88 5.34 2.66
C ARG A 73 -9.83 5.54 1.57
N ILE A 74 -9.37 4.47 0.93
CA ILE A 74 -8.42 4.56 -0.21
C ILE A 74 -9.05 5.35 -1.36
N THR A 75 -10.29 5.02 -1.74
CA THR A 75 -10.98 5.71 -2.85
C THR A 75 -11.15 7.20 -2.57
N SER A 76 -11.52 7.56 -1.34
CA SER A 76 -11.59 8.95 -0.90
C SER A 76 -10.22 9.62 -0.94
N ALA A 77 -9.17 8.93 -0.48
CA ALA A 77 -7.80 9.46 -0.55
C ALA A 77 -7.38 9.73 -2.00
N VAL A 78 -7.66 8.81 -2.93
CA VAL A 78 -7.40 8.99 -4.37
C VAL A 78 -8.14 10.21 -4.92
N ALA A 79 -9.41 10.39 -4.55
CA ALA A 79 -10.19 11.55 -5.00
C ALA A 79 -9.65 12.90 -4.50
N HIS A 80 -8.83 12.90 -3.44
CA HIS A 80 -8.17 14.07 -2.87
C HIS A 80 -6.69 14.19 -3.25
N VAL A 81 -6.13 13.27 -4.03
CA VAL A 81 -4.77 13.41 -4.57
C VAL A 81 -4.77 14.62 -5.50
N ASN A 82 -4.18 15.72 -5.02
CA ASN A 82 -4.10 16.98 -5.73
C ASN A 82 -3.24 16.80 -7.00
N PRO A 83 -3.70 17.21 -8.20
CA PRO A 83 -2.97 17.07 -9.45
C PRO A 83 -1.68 17.92 -9.57
N LEU A 84 -1.01 18.28 -8.47
CA LEU A 84 0.26 19.00 -8.51
C LEU A 84 1.43 18.17 -9.05
N HIS A 85 1.21 16.88 -9.36
CA HIS A 85 2.12 16.02 -10.10
C HIS A 85 1.58 15.64 -11.51
N ARG A 86 0.68 16.47 -12.07
CA ARG A 86 -0.05 16.16 -13.32
C ARG A 86 0.61 16.72 -14.60
N GLU A 87 1.67 17.51 -14.51
CA GLU A 87 2.18 18.25 -15.68
C GLU A 87 3.71 18.17 -15.84
N GLU A 88 4.33 16.99 -15.97
CA GLU A 88 5.71 16.93 -16.54
C GLU A 88 5.98 15.77 -17.52
N GLU A 89 5.01 14.89 -17.85
CA GLU A 89 5.24 13.79 -18.81
C GLU A 89 4.11 13.59 -19.84
N GLU A 90 3.38 14.65 -20.20
CA GLU A 90 2.73 14.71 -21.52
C GLU A 90 3.41 15.81 -22.31
N ASP A 91 4.56 15.44 -22.90
CA ASP A 91 5.27 16.26 -23.85
C ASP A 91 4.31 16.67 -24.98
N SER A 92 4.27 17.98 -25.14
CA SER A 92 3.41 18.73 -26.01
C SER A 92 3.88 18.56 -27.45
N HIS A 93 3.47 17.48 -28.09
CA HIS A 93 3.57 17.35 -29.55
C HIS A 93 2.17 17.25 -30.17
N SER A 94 1.33 18.24 -29.87
CA SER A 94 0.33 18.67 -30.86
C SER A 94 1.08 19.46 -31.93
N ALA A 95 1.76 18.73 -32.80
CA ALA A 95 2.12 19.26 -34.10
C ALA A 95 0.81 19.40 -34.89
N THR A 96 0.39 20.64 -35.06
CA THR A 96 -0.67 21.07 -35.97
C THR A 96 -0.33 20.69 -37.41
N ALA A 97 -0.57 19.42 -37.77
CA ALA A 97 -0.74 19.02 -39.14
C ALA A 97 -2.24 19.06 -39.45
N ALA A 98 -2.77 20.25 -39.74
CA ALA A 98 -4.07 20.41 -40.37
C ALA A 98 -3.99 19.80 -41.78
N SER A 99 -4.22 18.49 -41.85
CA SER A 99 -4.30 17.70 -43.08
C SER A 99 -5.73 17.69 -43.59
N ALA A 100 -5.91 17.57 -44.91
CA ALA A 100 -7.21 17.38 -45.58
C ALA A 100 -8.09 16.28 -44.97
N GLY A 101 -7.51 15.35 -44.20
CA GLY A 101 -8.25 14.37 -43.41
C GLY A 101 -9.12 14.99 -42.30
N ALA A 102 -8.74 16.12 -41.71
CA ALA A 102 -9.53 16.77 -40.66
C ALA A 102 -10.89 17.28 -41.17
N MET A 103 -10.93 17.82 -42.40
CA MET A 103 -12.19 18.23 -43.05
C MET A 103 -13.09 17.03 -43.40
N PHE A 104 -12.49 15.87 -43.69
CA PHE A 104 -13.25 14.66 -43.98
C PHE A 104 -13.93 14.08 -42.72
N TRP A 105 -13.30 14.23 -41.56
CA TRP A 105 -13.84 13.72 -40.29
C TRP A 105 -14.74 14.73 -39.56
N GLU A 106 -14.91 15.95 -40.06
CA GLU A 106 -15.64 17.02 -39.34
C GLU A 106 -17.10 16.64 -39.00
N ASP A 107 -17.86 16.07 -39.95
CA ASP A 107 -19.23 15.59 -39.72
C ASP A 107 -19.27 14.40 -38.73
N PHE A 108 -18.25 13.53 -38.79
CA PHE A 108 -18.11 12.42 -37.85
C PHE A 108 -17.77 12.90 -36.44
N ASP A 109 -16.85 13.86 -36.32
CA ASP A 109 -16.42 14.46 -35.06
C ASP A 109 -17.58 15.22 -34.40
N GLU A 110 -18.40 15.94 -35.18
CA GLU A 110 -19.63 16.60 -34.71
C GLU A 110 -20.68 15.59 -34.21
N ARG A 111 -20.84 14.48 -34.94
CA ARG A 111 -21.74 13.39 -34.54
C ARG A 111 -21.25 12.65 -33.30
N VAL A 112 -19.95 12.44 -33.15
CA VAL A 112 -19.35 11.86 -31.94
C VAL A 112 -19.44 12.83 -30.77
N ALA A 113 -19.26 14.13 -30.99
CA ALA A 113 -19.41 15.16 -29.97
C ALA A 113 -20.84 15.25 -29.43
N SER A 114 -21.85 15.11 -30.30
CA SER A 114 -23.26 15.07 -29.89
C SER A 114 -23.67 13.77 -29.18
N LEU A 115 -22.96 12.66 -29.42
CA LEU A 115 -23.15 11.39 -28.70
C LEU A 115 -22.42 11.30 -27.37
N ARG A 116 -21.41 12.15 -27.14
CA ARG A 116 -20.69 12.19 -25.86
C ARG A 116 -21.66 12.70 -24.78
N PRO A 117 -21.92 11.91 -23.71
CA PRO A 117 -22.68 12.40 -22.57
C PRO A 117 -22.02 13.67 -22.02
N THR A 118 -22.79 14.72 -21.80
CA THR A 118 -22.29 16.01 -21.24
C THR A 118 -21.78 15.86 -19.80
N THR A 119 -21.94 14.69 -19.19
CA THR A 119 -21.40 14.34 -17.87
C THR A 119 -19.93 13.93 -17.98
N THR A 120 -19.03 14.91 -17.90
CA THR A 120 -17.63 14.64 -17.53
C THR A 120 -17.61 13.92 -16.18
N PRO A 121 -16.99 12.73 -16.07
CA PRO A 121 -16.92 12.02 -14.80
C PRO A 121 -16.18 12.88 -13.77
N THR A 122 -16.81 13.10 -12.62
CA THR A 122 -16.19 13.81 -11.50
C THR A 122 -14.95 13.07 -11.01
N VAL A 123 -14.02 13.78 -10.36
CA VAL A 123 -12.80 13.19 -9.77
C VAL A 123 -13.13 11.96 -8.89
N SER A 124 -14.23 12.03 -8.13
CA SER A 124 -14.73 10.92 -7.31
C SER A 124 -15.14 9.70 -8.15
N THR A 125 -15.82 9.90 -9.28
CA THR A 125 -16.19 8.79 -10.18
C THR A 125 -14.97 8.14 -10.82
N ASN A 126 -13.94 8.91 -11.18
CA ASN A 126 -12.68 8.36 -11.71
C ASN A 126 -11.95 7.53 -10.66
N ALA A 127 -11.84 8.03 -9.42
CA ALA A 127 -11.26 7.28 -8.30
C ALA A 127 -11.99 5.97 -8.04
N MET A 128 -13.32 5.97 -8.09
CA MET A 128 -14.13 4.76 -7.95
C MET A 128 -13.90 3.75 -9.08
N MET A 129 -13.81 4.21 -10.33
CA MET A 129 -13.55 3.34 -11.48
C MET A 129 -12.15 2.72 -11.39
N GLU A 130 -11.14 3.53 -11.05
CA GLU A 130 -9.77 3.09 -10.86
C GLU A 130 -9.66 2.01 -9.77
N MET A 131 -10.27 2.25 -8.60
CA MET A 131 -10.29 1.30 -7.50
C MET A 131 -11.01 -0.01 -7.88
N ARG A 132 -12.13 0.08 -8.60
CA ARG A 132 -12.86 -1.11 -9.09
C ARG A 132 -12.02 -1.92 -10.07
N ALA A 133 -11.34 -1.27 -11.02
CA ALA A 133 -10.46 -1.93 -11.97
C ALA A 133 -9.31 -2.66 -11.27
N TYR A 134 -8.63 -1.98 -10.33
CA TYR A 134 -7.56 -2.60 -9.52
C TYR A 134 -8.05 -3.83 -8.74
N LEU A 135 -9.24 -3.76 -8.13
CA LEU A 135 -9.80 -4.88 -7.38
C LEU A 135 -10.20 -6.07 -8.28
N ALA A 136 -10.51 -5.82 -9.56
CA ALA A 136 -10.87 -6.86 -10.52
C ALA A 136 -9.64 -7.58 -11.10
N GLU A 137 -8.46 -6.96 -11.09
CA GLU A 137 -7.21 -7.61 -11.49
C GLU A 137 -6.94 -8.89 -10.68
N PRO A 138 -6.34 -9.93 -11.28
CA PRO A 138 -5.98 -11.14 -10.56
C PRO A 138 -5.00 -10.83 -9.42
N LEU A 139 -4.98 -11.71 -8.42
CA LEU A 139 -4.02 -11.62 -7.33
C LEU A 139 -2.62 -11.98 -7.83
N LEU A 140 -1.66 -11.14 -7.47
CA LEU A 140 -0.25 -11.40 -7.76
C LEU A 140 0.25 -12.57 -6.88
N PRO A 141 1.11 -13.48 -7.40
CA PRO A 141 1.67 -14.54 -6.58
C PRO A 141 2.42 -13.97 -5.37
N ARG A 142 2.28 -14.62 -4.20
CA ARG A 142 2.84 -14.15 -2.92
C ARG A 142 4.35 -13.87 -2.96
N THR A 143 5.08 -14.62 -3.79
CA THR A 143 6.54 -14.54 -3.95
C THR A 143 7.00 -13.43 -4.89
N SER A 144 6.08 -12.78 -5.60
CA SER A 144 6.41 -11.70 -6.51
C SER A 144 6.63 -10.39 -5.76
N ASP A 145 7.31 -9.45 -6.40
CA ASP A 145 7.52 -8.10 -5.90
C ASP A 145 6.29 -7.20 -6.19
N PRO A 146 5.56 -6.74 -5.17
CA PRO A 146 4.43 -5.83 -5.37
C PRO A 146 4.87 -4.44 -5.87
N LEU A 147 6.08 -3.97 -5.56
CA LEU A 147 6.55 -2.65 -6.00
C LEU A 147 6.87 -2.65 -7.49
N ALA A 148 7.49 -3.72 -8.00
CA ALA A 148 7.68 -3.92 -9.44
C ALA A 148 6.35 -3.94 -10.20
N TRP A 149 5.31 -4.56 -9.63
CA TRP A 149 3.97 -4.55 -10.21
C TRP A 149 3.39 -3.13 -10.27
N TRP A 150 3.46 -2.39 -9.17
CA TRP A 150 2.98 -1.00 -9.11
C TRP A 150 3.72 -0.08 -10.08
N MET A 151 5.04 -0.24 -10.26
CA MET A 151 5.80 0.51 -11.27
C MET A 151 5.27 0.26 -12.69
N LYS A 152 4.99 -0.99 -13.04
CA LYS A 152 4.43 -1.34 -14.36
C LYS A 152 3.02 -0.78 -14.56
N CYS A 153 2.19 -0.80 -13.52
CA CYS A 153 0.80 -0.38 -13.59
C CYS A 153 0.58 1.12 -13.30
N SER A 154 1.64 1.87 -12.98
CA SER A 154 1.57 3.31 -12.68
C SER A 154 0.87 4.16 -13.74
N PRO A 155 1.04 3.92 -15.06
CA PRO A 155 0.31 4.69 -16.07
C PRO A 155 -1.21 4.47 -16.04
N VAL A 156 -1.65 3.30 -15.58
CA VAL A 156 -3.06 2.88 -15.54
C VAL A 156 -3.72 3.33 -14.23
N TYR A 157 -3.02 3.20 -13.11
CA TYR A 157 -3.53 3.48 -11.77
C TYR A 157 -2.80 4.66 -11.11
N LYS A 158 -2.81 5.82 -11.77
CA LYS A 158 -2.06 7.01 -11.33
C LYS A 158 -2.45 7.45 -9.92
N GLY A 159 -3.75 7.52 -9.61
CA GLY A 159 -4.24 7.99 -8.32
C GLY A 159 -3.96 7.01 -7.19
N LEU A 160 -4.15 5.71 -7.44
CA LEU A 160 -3.81 4.65 -6.48
C LEU A 160 -2.30 4.58 -6.22
N CYS A 161 -1.45 4.83 -7.22
CA CYS A 161 0.00 4.84 -7.03
C CYS A 161 0.43 5.91 -6.02
N GLU A 162 -0.15 7.11 -6.08
CA GLU A 162 0.16 8.16 -5.12
C GLU A 162 -0.24 7.78 -3.70
N VAL A 163 -1.42 7.19 -3.52
CA VAL A 163 -1.84 6.70 -2.20
C VAL A 163 -0.95 5.53 -1.74
N MET A 164 -0.63 4.60 -2.64
CA MET A 164 0.21 3.43 -2.40
C MET A 164 1.60 3.80 -1.89
N LYS A 165 2.26 4.80 -2.48
CA LYS A 165 3.58 5.30 -2.05
C LYS A 165 3.59 5.68 -0.56
N THR A 166 2.48 6.20 -0.03
CA THR A 166 2.37 6.59 1.39
C THR A 166 1.98 5.45 2.34
N ARG A 167 1.57 4.30 1.81
CA ARG A 167 1.03 3.17 2.60
C ARG A 167 1.93 1.94 2.59
N LEU A 168 2.52 1.58 1.45
CA LEU A 168 3.42 0.42 1.37
C LEU A 168 4.82 0.67 1.94
N CYS A 169 5.19 1.92 2.20
CA CYS A 169 6.43 2.27 2.89
C CYS A 169 6.37 2.10 4.41
N ILE A 170 5.21 1.74 4.97
CA ILE A 170 5.03 1.58 6.41
C ILE A 170 5.75 0.32 6.88
N VAL A 171 6.79 0.51 7.68
CA VAL A 171 7.52 -0.59 8.29
C VAL A 171 6.67 -1.24 9.37
N ALA A 172 6.54 -2.56 9.32
CA ALA A 172 5.73 -3.33 10.28
C ALA A 172 6.35 -3.42 11.70
N THR A 173 7.63 -3.06 11.85
CA THR A 173 8.39 -3.25 13.10
C THR A 173 9.30 -2.07 13.38
N SER A 174 9.64 -1.86 14.64
CA SER A 174 10.71 -0.94 15.07
C SER A 174 12.11 -1.46 14.77
N VAL A 175 12.27 -2.66 14.22
CA VAL A 175 13.59 -3.29 14.01
C VAL A 175 14.54 -2.40 13.20
N PRO A 176 14.12 -1.71 12.11
CA PRO A 176 15.02 -0.81 11.40
C PRO A 176 15.46 0.38 12.24
N SER A 177 14.58 0.98 13.04
CA SER A 177 14.96 2.07 13.94
C SER A 177 15.85 1.58 15.06
N GLU A 178 15.56 0.42 15.67
CA GLU A 178 16.40 -0.21 16.68
C GLU A 178 17.80 -0.55 16.15
N ARG A 179 17.91 -1.01 14.89
CA ARG A 179 19.20 -1.25 14.24
C ARG A 179 19.99 0.05 14.08
N VAL A 180 19.32 1.14 13.68
CA VAL A 180 19.94 2.46 13.63
C VAL A 180 20.39 2.88 15.02
N PHE A 181 19.54 2.79 16.05
CA PHE A 181 19.90 3.13 17.42
C PHE A 181 21.01 2.27 18.01
N SER A 182 21.07 0.99 17.66
CA SER A 182 22.14 0.08 18.10
C SER A 182 23.49 0.50 17.51
N LYS A 183 23.52 0.88 16.22
CA LYS A 183 24.71 1.46 15.59
C LYS A 183 25.05 2.83 16.20
N THR A 184 24.05 3.66 16.45
CA THR A 184 24.22 4.95 17.14
C THR A 184 24.82 4.78 18.53
N GLY A 185 24.45 3.73 19.27
CA GLY A 185 25.06 3.40 20.56
C GLY A 185 26.57 3.13 20.47
N GLN A 186 27.06 2.63 19.34
CA GLN A 186 28.50 2.50 19.10
C GLN A 186 29.17 3.85 18.79
N ILE A 187 28.46 4.77 18.12
CA ILE A 187 28.92 6.14 17.86
C ILE A 187 29.01 6.92 19.19
N ILE A 188 28.01 6.75 20.05
CA ILE A 188 27.93 7.30 21.40
C ILE A 188 28.47 6.26 22.39
N SER A 189 29.72 5.84 22.21
CA SER A 189 30.41 5.03 23.23
C SER A 189 30.80 5.89 24.44
N ASP A 190 31.12 5.26 25.57
CA ASP A 190 31.58 5.96 26.79
C ASP A 190 32.80 6.87 26.54
N ARG A 191 33.62 6.58 25.52
CA ARG A 191 34.77 7.40 25.11
C ARG A 191 34.38 8.68 24.34
N ARG A 192 33.14 8.80 23.86
CA ARG A 192 32.60 9.93 23.06
C ARG A 192 31.28 10.48 23.63
N ASN A 193 31.16 10.54 24.95
CA ASN A 193 29.94 10.99 25.64
C ASN A 193 29.69 12.51 25.66
N ARG A 194 30.62 13.34 25.15
CA ARG A 194 30.50 14.82 25.07
C ARG A 194 29.91 15.33 23.75
N LEU A 195 28.99 14.60 23.15
CA LEU A 195 28.29 15.04 21.94
C LEU A 195 26.98 15.74 22.31
N SER A 196 26.73 16.89 21.68
CA SER A 196 25.42 17.53 21.81
C SER A 196 24.35 16.72 21.06
N PRO A 197 23.08 16.77 21.47
CA PRO A 197 22.00 16.09 20.77
C PRO A 197 21.89 16.43 19.28
N SER A 198 22.22 17.67 18.88
CA SER A 198 22.26 18.08 17.46
C SER A 198 23.32 17.30 16.69
N LYS A 199 24.54 17.22 17.24
CA LYS A 199 25.67 16.55 16.63
C LYS A 199 25.43 15.04 16.48
N VAL A 200 24.79 14.43 17.48
CA VAL A 200 24.35 13.03 17.41
C VAL A 200 23.38 12.84 16.24
N ARG A 201 22.37 13.68 16.10
CA ARG A 201 21.39 13.57 15.00
C ARG A 201 22.06 13.65 13.63
N GLU A 202 22.98 14.59 13.44
CA GLU A 202 23.76 14.74 12.20
C GLU A 202 24.60 13.48 11.91
N LEU A 203 25.31 12.96 12.92
CA LEU A 203 26.13 11.75 12.76
C LEU A 203 25.29 10.52 12.42
N VAL A 204 24.13 10.36 13.04
CA VAL A 204 23.20 9.26 12.75
C VAL A 204 22.66 9.38 11.32
N PHE A 205 22.28 10.60 10.91
CA PHE A 205 21.81 10.84 9.55
C PHE A 205 22.90 10.52 8.51
N LEU A 206 24.12 11.02 8.71
CA LEU A 206 25.23 10.73 7.81
C LEU A 206 25.57 9.24 7.78
N ASN A 207 25.62 8.57 8.94
CA ASN A 207 25.91 7.13 9.00
C ASN A 207 24.84 6.27 8.32
N ALA A 208 23.58 6.69 8.34
CA ALA A 208 22.48 5.94 7.73
C ALA A 208 22.38 6.14 6.21
N ASN A 209 22.90 7.25 5.67
CA ASN A 209 22.71 7.64 4.26
C ASN A 209 24.01 7.67 3.43
N LEU A 210 25.19 7.65 4.05
CA LEU A 210 26.45 7.52 3.34
C LEU A 210 26.80 6.04 3.10
N PRO A 211 27.35 5.68 1.91
CA PRO A 211 27.78 4.32 1.57
C PRO A 211 28.97 3.83 2.41
#